data_AF-A0A0A9WUE6-F1
#
_entry.id   AF-A0A0A9WUE6-F1
#
_cell.length_a   1.000
_cell.length_b   1.000
_cell.length_c   1.000
_cell.angle_alpha   90.00
_cell.angle_beta   90.00
_cell.angle_gamma   90.00
#
_symmetry.space_group_name_H-M   'P 1'
#
loop_
_entity.id
_entity.type
_entity.pdbx_description
1 polymer ?
#
loop_
_entity_poly.entity_id
_entity_poly.type
_entity_poly.pdbx_seq_one_letter_code
_entity_poly.pdbx_strand_id
1 'polypeptide(L)'
;NLKARRSSLSNRDFGYLEGEKVNIYVNQCLTYHNRKLLASAKIVKKEKNYKFLWFSNKKLLIKKDEKSAPILLRNAVDIMNLSCTTTDIEDDEQTSHAA
;
A
#
# COMPACT_ATOMS: atom_id res chain seq x y z
N ASN A 1 26.24 -5.91 6.95
CA ASN A 1 25.11 -6.31 6.08
C ASN A 1 24.05 -7.00 6.96
N LEU A 2 23.26 -6.23 7.72
CA LEU A 2 22.28 -6.75 8.69
C LEU A 2 20.86 -6.71 8.07
N LYS A 3 20.60 -7.58 7.09
CA LYS A 3 19.20 -8.00 6.86
C LYS A 3 18.85 -8.96 7.98
N ALA A 4 18.55 -8.43 9.16
CA ALA A 4 17.96 -9.21 10.23
C ALA A 4 16.68 -9.84 9.66
N ARG A 5 16.71 -11.16 9.40
CA ARG A 5 15.48 -11.94 9.29
C ARG A 5 14.73 -11.63 10.57
N ARG A 6 13.54 -11.02 10.47
CA ARG A 6 12.70 -10.82 11.65
C ARG A 6 12.35 -12.22 12.16
N SER A 7 13.11 -12.72 13.14
CA SER A 7 12.78 -13.93 13.87
C SER A 7 11.45 -13.71 14.58
N SER A 8 10.71 -14.78 14.82
CA SER A 8 9.53 -14.71 15.68
C SER A 8 9.96 -14.15 17.05
N LEU A 9 9.28 -13.10 17.51
CA LEU A 9 9.49 -12.53 18.83
C LEU A 9 9.17 -13.60 19.87
N SER A 10 10.00 -13.75 20.88
CA SER A 10 9.87 -14.77 21.92
C SER A 10 10.15 -14.22 23.29
N ASN A 11 9.76 -14.96 24.34
CA ASN A 11 10.08 -14.61 25.73
C ASN A 11 11.59 -14.40 25.97
N ARG A 12 12.44 -15.06 25.20
CA ARG A 12 13.91 -14.95 25.29
C ARG A 12 14.43 -13.57 24.90
N ASP A 13 13.75 -12.89 23.98
CA ASP A 13 14.12 -11.54 23.53
C ASP A 13 13.93 -10.48 24.63
N PHE A 14 13.20 -10.82 25.70
CA PHE A 14 12.97 -9.97 26.88
C PHE A 14 13.76 -10.42 28.11
N GLY A 15 14.69 -11.37 27.96
CA GLY A 15 15.53 -11.85 29.05
C GLY A 15 14.90 -12.93 29.94
N TYR A 16 13.72 -13.45 29.61
CA TYR A 16 13.12 -14.57 30.35
C TYR A 16 13.76 -15.88 29.90
N LEU A 17 14.70 -16.39 30.71
CA LEU A 17 15.47 -17.61 30.44
C LEU A 17 14.91 -18.86 31.14
N GLU A 18 13.96 -18.72 32.05
CA GLU A 18 13.33 -19.85 32.74
C GLU A 18 12.13 -20.39 31.93
N GLY A 19 11.91 -21.71 32.05
CA GLY A 19 10.80 -22.41 31.39
C GLY A 19 11.00 -22.65 29.89
N GLU A 20 9.90 -22.95 29.18
CA GLU A 20 9.92 -23.21 27.74
C GLU A 20 10.05 -21.92 26.91
N LYS A 21 10.52 -22.07 25.67
CA LYS A 21 10.53 -20.96 24.71
C LYS A 21 9.13 -20.78 24.13
N VAL A 22 8.54 -19.62 24.40
CA VAL A 22 7.20 -19.26 23.91
C VAL A 22 7.32 -18.11 22.93
N ASN A 23 6.64 -18.25 21.79
CA ASN A 23 6.53 -17.17 20.81
C ASN A 23 5.51 -16.14 21.28
N ILE A 24 5.89 -14.86 21.21
CA ILE A 24 5.06 -13.72 21.53
C ILE A 24 4.44 -13.19 20.24
N TYR A 25 3.11 -13.22 20.19
CA TYR A 25 2.36 -12.65 19.09
C TYR A 25 1.94 -11.23 19.45
N VAL A 26 2.49 -10.25 18.73
CA VAL A 26 2.04 -8.86 18.82
C VAL A 26 0.98 -8.65 17.77
N ASN A 27 -0.23 -8.29 18.21
CA ASN A 27 -1.27 -7.90 17.28
C ASN A 27 -0.83 -6.63 16.54
N GLN A 28 -0.67 -6.71 15.22
CA GLN A 28 -0.34 -5.56 14.38
C GLN A 28 -1.58 -4.71 14.19
N CYS A 29 -1.89 -3.89 15.19
CA CYS A 29 -2.96 -2.92 15.10
C CYS A 29 -2.62 -1.91 13.99
N LEU A 30 -3.47 -1.81 12.96
CA LEU A 30 -3.48 -0.64 12.09
C LEU A 30 -3.60 0.59 12.96
N THR A 31 -2.65 1.52 12.89
CA THR A 31 -2.74 2.81 13.62
C THR A 31 -4.04 3.52 13.24
N TYR A 32 -4.55 4.41 14.09
CA TYR A 32 -5.76 5.18 13.76
C TYR A 32 -5.66 5.86 12.39
N HIS A 33 -4.50 6.45 12.11
CA HIS A 33 -4.18 7.02 10.80
C HIS A 33 -4.31 6.00 9.66
N ASN A 34 -3.70 4.82 9.78
CA ASN A 34 -3.76 3.79 8.74
C ASN A 34 -5.16 3.19 8.58
N ARG A 35 -5.96 3.11 9.66
CA ARG A 35 -7.37 2.70 9.57
C ARG A 35 -8.18 3.70 8.75
N LYS A 36 -8.02 5.00 9.03
CA LYS A 36 -8.69 6.06 8.27
C LYS A 36 -8.26 6.05 6.80
N LEU A 37 -6.96 5.91 6.55
CA LEU A 37 -6.40 5.83 5.20
C LEU A 37 -6.94 4.62 4.43
N LEU A 38 -6.99 3.44 5.05
CA LEU A 38 -7.55 2.22 4.45
C LEU A 38 -9.04 2.38 4.14
N ALA A 39 -9.82 3.03 5.00
CA ALA A 39 -11.24 3.30 4.76
C ALA A 39 -11.42 4.18 3.52
N SER A 40 -10.69 5.29 3.42
CA SER A 40 -10.73 6.18 2.24
C SER A 40 -10.26 5.46 0.96
N ALA A 41 -9.19 4.67 1.04
CA ALA A 41 -8.66 3.93 -0.11
C ALA A 41 -9.65 2.87 -0.63
N LYS A 42 -10.46 2.25 0.24
CA LYS A 42 -11.51 1.31 -0.16
C LYS A 42 -12.61 1.96 -1.00
N ILE A 43 -12.92 3.23 -0.73
CA ILE A 43 -13.91 3.99 -1.50
C ILE A 43 -13.37 4.21 -2.91
N VAL A 44 -12.18 4.80 -3.03
CA VAL A 44 -11.52 5.05 -4.32
C VAL A 44 -11.26 3.75 -5.10
N LYS A 45 -10.94 2.66 -4.41
CA LYS A 45 -10.79 1.33 -5.03
C LYS A 45 -12.05 0.95 -5.82
N LYS A 46 -13.23 1.15 -5.23
CA LYS A 46 -14.52 0.86 -5.87
C LYS A 46 -14.81 1.85 -7.00
N GLU A 47 -14.64 3.15 -6.76
CA GLU A 47 -14.95 4.20 -7.74
C GLU A 47 -14.10 4.11 -9.02
N LYS A 48 -12.82 3.73 -8.88
CA LYS A 48 -11.85 3.68 -9.99
C LYS A 48 -11.52 2.25 -10.43
N ASN A 49 -12.25 1.26 -9.93
CA ASN A 49 -12.09 -0.16 -10.29
C ASN A 49 -10.65 -0.71 -10.10
N TYR A 50 -9.98 -0.32 -9.01
CA TYR A 50 -8.69 -0.94 -8.66
C TYR A 50 -8.92 -2.39 -8.19
N LYS A 51 -8.19 -3.35 -8.75
CA LYS A 51 -8.37 -4.77 -8.41
C LYS A 51 -7.85 -5.12 -7.02
N PHE A 52 -6.72 -4.56 -6.62
CA PHE A 52 -6.01 -4.98 -5.40
C PHE A 52 -5.80 -3.81 -4.43
N LEU A 53 -6.01 -4.08 -3.13
CA LEU A 53 -5.71 -3.20 -2.01
C LEU A 53 -5.32 -4.06 -0.80
N TRP A 54 -4.14 -3.84 -0.24
CA TRP A 54 -3.65 -4.63 0.90
C TRP A 54 -2.73 -3.81 1.78
N PHE A 55 -2.58 -4.27 3.02
CA PHE A 55 -1.67 -3.69 3.99
C PHE A 55 -0.53 -4.67 4.26
N SER A 56 0.71 -4.23 4.07
CA SER A 56 1.91 -5.06 4.28
C SER A 56 3.05 -4.20 4.82
N ASN A 57 3.78 -4.70 5.83
CA ASN A 57 4.95 -4.00 6.39
C ASN A 57 4.69 -2.53 6.77
N LYS A 58 3.54 -2.25 7.40
CA LYS A 58 3.08 -0.89 7.76
C LYS A 58 2.77 0.03 6.56
N LYS A 59 2.73 -0.52 5.35
CA LYS A 59 2.47 0.19 4.10
C LYS A 59 1.11 -0.22 3.54
N LEU A 60 0.32 0.75 3.16
CA LEU A 60 -0.92 0.52 2.41
C LEU A 60 -0.59 0.58 0.92
N LEU A 61 -0.91 -0.49 0.18
CA LEU A 61 -0.63 -0.57 -1.25
C LEU A 61 -1.92 -0.81 -2.02
N ILE A 62 -2.03 -0.17 -3.19
CA ILE A 62 -3.13 -0.32 -4.13
C ILE A 62 -2.59 -0.60 -5.53
N LYS A 63 -3.28 -1.42 -6.32
CA LYS A 63 -2.84 -1.80 -7.66
C LYS A 63 -4.03 -1.99 -8.59
N LYS A 64 -3.93 -1.45 -9.81
CA LYS A 64 -5.05 -1.36 -10.78
C LYS A 64 -5.43 -2.72 -11.36
N ASP A 65 -4.47 -3.42 -11.96
CA ASP A 65 -4.63 -4.75 -12.59
C ASP A 65 -3.39 -5.62 -12.31
N GLU A 66 -3.29 -6.85 -12.84
CA GLU A 66 -2.09 -7.69 -12.64
C GLU A 66 -0.79 -7.11 -13.22
N LYS A 67 -0.89 -6.32 -14.29
CA LYS A 67 0.26 -5.82 -15.07
C LYS A 67 0.87 -4.55 -14.48
N SER A 68 0.06 -3.76 -13.78
CA SER A 68 0.43 -2.47 -13.21
C SER A 68 1.38 -2.61 -12.01
N ALA A 69 2.23 -1.61 -11.81
CA ALA A 69 3.02 -1.51 -10.59
C ALA A 69 2.10 -1.15 -9.39
N PRO A 70 2.37 -1.69 -8.19
CA PRO A 70 1.64 -1.29 -6.99
C PRO A 70 2.05 0.12 -6.53
N ILE A 71 1.05 0.92 -6.17
CA ILE A 71 1.22 2.28 -5.67
C ILE A 71 1.17 2.26 -4.14
N LEU A 72 2.10 2.95 -3.51
CA LEU A 72 2.17 3.12 -2.06
C LEU A 72 1.33 4.33 -1.62
N LEU A 73 0.36 4.09 -0.74
CA LEU A 73 -0.45 5.13 -0.10
C LEU A 73 0.14 5.45 1.28
N ARG A 74 0.70 6.65 1.42
CA ARG A 74 1.29 7.16 2.67
C ARG A 74 0.34 8.12 3.37
N ASN A 75 -0.45 8.87 2.63
CA ASN A 75 -1.33 9.90 3.17
C ASN A 75 -2.58 10.08 2.29
N ALA A 76 -3.49 10.97 2.71
CA ALA A 76 -4.73 11.25 2.00
C ALA A 76 -4.51 11.91 0.62
N VAL A 77 -3.41 12.65 0.44
CA VAL A 77 -3.06 13.30 -0.84
C VAL A 77 -2.75 12.25 -1.89
N ASP A 78 -2.03 11.18 -1.51
CA ASP A 78 -1.77 10.06 -2.43
C ASP A 78 -3.07 9.44 -2.94
N ILE A 79 -4.09 9.32 -2.09
CA ILE A 79 -5.42 8.82 -2.46
C ILE A 79 -6.11 9.79 -3.42
N MET A 80 -6.01 11.09 -3.17
CA MET A 80 -6.57 12.12 -4.04
C MET A 80 -5.89 12.15 -5.41
N ASN A 81 -4.58 11.93 -5.47
CA ASN A 81 -3.86 11.88 -6.76
C ASN A 81 -4.31 10.69 -7.62
N LEU A 82 -4.81 9.59 -7.03
CA LEU A 82 -5.41 8.50 -7.79
C LEU A 82 -6.74 8.88 -8.46
N SER A 83 -7.40 9.95 -8.00
CA SER A 83 -8.61 10.43 -8.66
C SER A 83 -8.31 11.30 -9.88
N CYS A 84 -7.07 11.82 -9.98
CA CYS A 84 -6.60 12.79 -10.96
C CYS A 84 -5.42 12.22 -11.77
N THR A 85 -5.69 11.36 -12.75
CA THR A 85 -4.73 11.04 -13.82
C THR A 85 -5.28 11.57 -15.13
N THR A 86 -4.89 12.80 -15.47
CA THR A 86 -4.92 13.35 -16.83
C THR A 86 -3.61 12.94 -17.50
N THR A 87 -3.66 12.01 -18.44
CA THR A 87 -2.79 11.90 -19.62
C THR A 87 -3.30 10.75 -20.49
N ASP A 88 -4.35 11.05 -21.26
CA ASP A 88 -4.51 10.55 -22.63
C ASP A 88 -4.74 11.84 -23.46
N ILE A 89 -3.67 12.62 -23.65
CA ILE A 89 -3.61 13.58 -24.77
C ILE A 89 -2.91 12.79 -25.86
N GLU A 90 -3.72 12.22 -26.76
CA GLU A 90 -3.24 11.71 -28.03
C GLU A 90 -2.79 12.93 -28.84
N ASP A 91 -1.48 12.99 -29.12
CA ASP A 91 -0.91 13.85 -30.15
C ASP A 91 -1.44 13.36 -31.51
N ASP A 92 -2.46 14.02 -32.06
CA ASP A 92 -2.78 13.91 -33.48
C ASP A 92 -2.47 15.25 -34.16
N GLU A 93 -1.23 15.31 -34.65
CA GLU A 93 -0.78 16.22 -35.68
C GLU A 93 -1.56 15.94 -36.98
N GLN A 94 -2.53 16.79 -37.32
CA GLN A 94 -3.14 16.79 -38.66
C GLN A 94 -2.84 18.07 -39.42
N THR A 95 -1.75 17.99 -40.17
CA THR A 95 -1.54 18.73 -41.41
C THR A 95 -2.67 18.35 -42.39
N SER A 96 -3.44 19.31 -42.89
CA SER A 96 -3.93 19.23 -44.26
C SER A 96 -4.11 20.62 -44.88
N HIS A 97 -3.60 20.68 -46.10
CA HIS A 97 -3.42 21.79 -47.00
C HIS A 97 -4.59 21.75 -48.00
N ALA A 98 -5.30 22.86 -48.20
CA ALA A 98 -6.10 23.08 -49.40
C ALA A 98 -6.35 24.59 -49.56
N ALA A 99 -5.64 25.18 -50.51
CA ALA A 99 -5.93 26.48 -51.11
C ALA A 99 -6.38 26.26 -52.56
#